data_AF-A0A812WKN7-F1
#
_entry.id   AF-A0A812WKN7-F1
#
_cell.length_a   1.000
_cell.length_b   1.000
_cell.length_c   1.000
_cell.angle_alpha   90.00
_cell.angle_beta   90.00
_cell.angle_gamma   90.00
#
_symmetry.space_group_name_H-M   'P 1'
#
loop_
_entity.id
_entity.type
_entity.pdbx_description
1 polymer ?
#
loop_
_entity_poly.entity_id
_entity_poly.type
_entity_poly.pdbx_seq_one_letter_code
_entity_poly.pdbx_strand_id
1 'polypeptide(L)'
;AQKLDIATVVRTNEEARLSPGQVAEGLQELWAVMEQCIERGLDERKANEALPGPLQLRRRAPSLYQAALEEQRRRQVGGQSTCTSTSMAVMDELRWLNCYALAVMEENATMGRLVTAPTNGAAGVVPAVLAYYMRHLRPTQPEEERKDPATYLLTAATIGILAKERACISGAAGGCQAEVGTATAMAAAGLCALLGGRPDQVETAATVALEHSLGMTCDPVLGLVQAPCIERNSMGATKAVNAVALVLASAASPSPWLSLDGVLRVMKETGAAMDRRYRETALGGLAADYERSLGATPILQEKVKATMGFSRIQTGTRKQLRRQVTYEDLERDLITRRISSQSMSKC
;
A
#
# COMPACT_ATOMS: atom_id res chain seq x y z
N ALA A 1 17.51 -13.39 -23.99
CA ALA A 1 16.78 -12.11 -23.86
C ALA A 1 17.07 -11.53 -22.50
N GLN A 2 17.42 -10.24 -22.39
CA GLN A 2 17.58 -9.57 -21.10
C GLN A 2 16.17 -9.40 -20.53
N LYS A 3 15.80 -10.18 -19.50
CA LYS A 3 14.46 -10.09 -18.89
C LYS A 3 14.33 -8.69 -18.28
N LEU A 4 13.48 -7.86 -18.87
CA LEU A 4 13.17 -6.52 -18.35
C LEU A 4 12.50 -6.64 -16.98
N ASP A 5 12.86 -5.77 -16.06
CA ASP A 5 12.13 -5.66 -14.80
C ASP A 5 10.75 -5.00 -15.01
N ILE A 6 9.84 -5.23 -14.06
CA ILE A 6 8.45 -4.75 -14.15
C ILE A 6 8.41 -3.21 -14.22
N ALA A 7 9.25 -2.53 -13.45
CA ALA A 7 9.30 -1.07 -13.43
C ALA A 7 9.67 -0.47 -14.79
N THR A 8 10.62 -1.07 -15.52
CA THR A 8 11.03 -0.65 -16.86
C THR A 8 9.90 -0.76 -17.86
N VAL A 9 9.11 -1.84 -17.78
CA VAL A 9 7.93 -2.03 -18.65
C VAL A 9 6.92 -0.92 -18.41
N VAL A 10 6.52 -0.70 -17.15
CA VAL A 10 5.52 0.33 -16.81
C VAL A 10 6.03 1.72 -17.16
N ARG A 11 7.31 2.02 -16.88
CA ARG A 11 7.93 3.28 -17.26
C ARG A 11 7.80 3.52 -18.76
N THR A 12 8.12 2.52 -19.57
CA THR A 12 8.00 2.65 -21.04
C THR A 12 6.54 2.87 -21.46
N ASN A 13 5.58 2.25 -20.78
CA ASN A 13 4.15 2.45 -21.03
C ASN A 13 3.69 3.87 -20.70
N GLU A 14 4.20 4.44 -19.61
CA GLU A 14 3.91 5.84 -19.22
C GLU A 14 4.62 6.83 -20.16
N GLU A 15 5.86 6.55 -20.56
CA GLU A 15 6.65 7.37 -21.48
C GLU A 15 6.11 7.35 -22.93
N ALA A 16 5.26 6.37 -23.26
CA ALA A 16 4.50 6.38 -24.52
C ALA A 16 3.40 7.45 -24.54
N ARG A 17 3.07 8.05 -23.38
CA ARG A 17 1.99 9.04 -23.21
C ARG A 17 2.48 10.40 -22.69
N LEU A 18 3.58 10.39 -21.93
CA LEU A 18 4.18 11.54 -21.28
C LEU A 18 5.67 11.59 -21.61
N SER A 19 6.31 12.76 -21.52
CA SER A 19 7.76 12.81 -21.69
C SER A 19 8.48 12.12 -20.52
N PRO A 20 9.69 11.58 -20.72
CA PRO A 20 10.48 10.98 -19.63
C PRO A 20 10.67 11.93 -18.42
N GLY A 21 10.83 13.23 -18.69
CA GLY A 21 10.92 14.26 -17.64
C GLY A 21 9.63 14.40 -16.84
N GLN A 22 8.46 14.39 -17.49
CA GLN A 22 7.16 14.46 -16.81
C GLN A 22 6.88 13.21 -15.96
N VAL A 23 7.27 12.03 -16.44
CA VAL A 23 7.12 10.79 -15.65
C VAL A 23 8.00 10.84 -14.40
N ALA A 24 9.26 11.26 -14.54
CA ALA A 24 10.18 11.38 -13.42
C ALA A 24 9.70 12.41 -12.38
N GLU A 25 9.30 13.61 -12.84
CA GLU A 25 8.78 14.67 -11.98
C GLU A 25 7.51 14.23 -11.23
N GLY A 26 6.57 13.58 -11.92
CA GLY A 26 5.35 13.08 -11.30
C GLY A 26 5.61 12.00 -10.24
N LEU A 27 6.53 11.07 -10.49
CA LEU A 27 6.91 10.06 -9.50
C LEU A 27 7.59 10.69 -8.28
N GLN A 28 8.44 11.69 -8.49
CA GLN A 28 9.08 12.43 -7.41
C GLN A 28 8.06 13.24 -6.61
N GLU A 29 7.09 13.89 -7.26
CA GLU A 29 6.02 14.61 -6.58
C GLU A 29 5.17 13.67 -5.73
N LEU A 30 4.77 12.51 -6.28
CA LEU A 30 3.99 11.52 -5.53
C LEU A 30 4.72 11.08 -4.26
N TRP A 31 6.01 10.75 -4.37
CA TRP A 31 6.82 10.40 -3.21
C TRP A 31 6.93 11.56 -2.21
N ALA A 32 7.22 12.77 -2.69
CA ALA A 32 7.34 13.94 -1.82
C ALA A 32 6.05 14.21 -1.03
N VAL A 33 4.87 14.09 -1.65
CA VAL A 33 3.59 14.26 -0.95
C VAL A 33 3.34 13.14 0.06
N MET A 34 3.69 11.89 -0.28
CA MET A 34 3.62 10.76 0.64
C MET A 34 4.50 10.96 1.87
N GLU A 35 5.76 11.37 1.67
CA GLU A 35 6.73 11.61 2.74
C GLU A 35 6.29 12.77 3.64
N GLN A 36 5.87 13.90 3.04
CA GLN A 36 5.34 15.03 3.80
C GLN A 36 4.09 14.66 4.61
N CYS A 37 3.25 13.75 4.10
CA CYS A 37 2.09 13.26 4.84
C CYS A 37 2.51 12.48 6.09
N ILE A 38 3.49 11.58 5.96
CA ILE A 38 4.08 10.86 7.10
C ILE A 38 4.64 11.87 8.11
N GLU A 39 5.48 12.82 7.67
CA GLU A 39 6.10 13.80 8.56
C GLU A 39 5.08 14.63 9.35
N ARG A 40 4.02 15.11 8.68
CA ARG A 40 2.94 15.84 9.36
C ARG A 40 2.18 14.98 10.37
N GLY A 41 1.98 13.70 10.08
CA GLY A 41 1.30 12.77 10.99
C GLY A 41 2.18 12.33 12.17
N LEU A 42 3.51 12.42 12.04
CA LEU A 42 4.49 12.12 13.08
C LEU A 42 4.79 13.30 14.01
N ASP A 43 4.24 14.49 13.73
CA ASP A 43 4.45 15.70 14.53
C ASP A 43 4.05 15.48 16.00
N GLU A 44 5.03 15.55 16.90
CA GLU A 44 4.86 15.34 18.33
C GLU A 44 3.84 16.29 18.96
N ARG A 45 3.68 17.50 18.40
CA ARG A 45 2.69 18.48 18.88
C ARG A 45 1.25 18.01 18.74
N LYS A 46 1.01 17.02 17.86
CA LYS A 46 -0.31 16.39 17.64
C LYS A 46 -0.52 15.13 18.48
N ALA A 47 0.44 14.74 19.33
CA ALA A 47 0.33 13.54 20.14
C ALA A 47 -0.93 13.59 21.02
N ASN A 48 -1.69 12.50 21.06
CA ASN A 48 -2.94 12.36 21.82
C ASN A 48 -4.08 13.33 21.43
N GLU A 49 -3.93 14.11 20.35
CA GLU A 49 -5.02 14.90 19.79
C GLU A 49 -6.16 13.97 19.33
N ALA A 50 -7.41 14.35 19.64
CA ALA A 50 -8.57 13.59 19.22
C ALA A 50 -8.85 13.81 17.73
N LEU A 51 -9.07 12.72 17.00
CA LEU A 51 -9.54 12.74 15.62
C LEU A 51 -10.99 13.28 15.58
N PRO A 52 -11.36 13.99 14.50
CA PRO A 52 -12.69 14.57 14.38
C PRO A 52 -13.76 13.49 14.34
N GLY A 53 -14.96 13.84 14.80
CA GLY A 53 -16.10 12.95 14.84
C GLY A 53 -16.37 12.33 16.22
N PRO A 54 -17.43 11.53 16.33
CA PRO A 54 -17.95 11.06 17.62
C PRO A 54 -17.11 9.95 18.26
N LEU A 55 -16.20 9.30 17.53
CA LEU A 55 -15.38 8.22 18.07
C LEU A 55 -14.27 8.71 19.00
N GLN A 56 -13.87 9.99 18.90
CA GLN A 56 -12.85 10.62 19.75
C GLN A 56 -11.56 9.79 19.86
N LEU A 57 -11.21 9.06 18.80
CA LEU A 57 -9.98 8.28 18.72
C LEU A 57 -8.78 9.22 18.78
N ARG A 58 -7.75 8.87 19.55
CA ARG A 58 -6.57 9.71 19.68
C ARG A 58 -5.51 9.36 18.65
N ARG A 59 -4.78 10.36 18.17
CA ARG A 59 -3.56 10.18 17.38
C ARG A 59 -2.52 9.40 18.19
N ARG A 60 -2.04 8.30 17.62
CA ARG A 60 -1.05 7.40 18.21
C ARG A 60 0.28 7.44 17.45
N ALA A 61 0.28 7.85 16.18
CA ALA A 61 1.48 7.85 15.36
C ALA A 61 2.67 8.61 15.99
N PRO A 62 2.49 9.83 16.56
CA PRO A 62 3.61 10.55 17.16
C PRO A 62 4.22 9.82 18.37
N SER A 63 3.38 9.31 19.28
CA SER A 63 3.85 8.59 20.47
C SER A 63 4.57 7.27 20.11
N LEU A 64 4.05 6.54 19.11
CA LEU A 64 4.71 5.32 18.62
C LEU A 64 6.06 5.62 17.98
N TYR A 65 6.17 6.71 17.24
CA TYR A 65 7.41 7.15 16.61
C TYR A 65 8.46 7.59 17.62
N GLN A 66 8.07 8.37 18.65
CA GLN A 66 8.98 8.73 19.74
C GLN A 66 9.50 7.48 20.46
N ALA A 67 8.62 6.53 20.76
CA ALA A 67 9.01 5.28 21.39
C ALA A 67 9.95 4.44 20.49
N ALA A 68 9.82 4.50 19.17
CA ALA A 68 10.73 3.85 18.23
C ALA A 68 12.11 4.55 18.20
N LEU A 69 12.15 5.88 18.20
CA LEU A 69 13.38 6.67 18.26
C LEU A 69 14.14 6.43 19.56
N GLU A 70 13.45 6.38 20.70
CA GLU A 70 14.04 6.08 22.00
C GLU A 70 14.72 4.72 22.02
N GLU A 71 14.05 3.71 21.48
CA GLU A 71 14.60 2.35 21.41
C GLU A 71 15.80 2.28 20.46
N GLN A 72 15.74 2.95 19.31
CA GLN A 72 16.89 3.07 18.41
C GLN A 72 18.09 3.72 19.09
N ARG A 73 17.87 4.80 19.86
CA ARG A 73 18.93 5.47 20.65
C ARG A 73 19.51 4.53 21.72
N ARG A 74 18.68 3.76 22.42
CA ARG A 74 19.15 2.77 23.42
C ARG A 74 20.08 1.74 22.80
N ARG A 75 19.75 1.22 21.61
CA ARG A 75 20.59 0.26 20.88
C ARG A 75 21.94 0.86 20.44
N GLN A 76 22.00 2.16 20.13
CA GLN A 76 23.24 2.83 19.73
C GLN A 76 24.17 3.11 20.92
N VAL A 77 23.64 3.42 22.10
CA VAL A 77 24.42 3.74 23.30
C VAL A 77 24.85 2.49 24.07
N GLY A 78 24.02 1.44 24.07
CA GLY A 78 24.33 0.15 24.68
C GLY A 78 25.22 -0.73 23.79
N GLY A 79 26.53 -0.45 23.76
CA GLY A 79 27.51 -1.37 23.19
C GLY A 79 27.37 -2.76 23.82
N GLN A 80 27.12 -3.78 22.99
CA GLN A 80 26.77 -5.15 23.36
C GLN A 80 25.38 -5.32 24.01
N SER A 81 24.48 -5.85 23.16
CA SER A 81 23.16 -6.39 23.45
C SER A 81 23.16 -7.30 24.69
N THR A 82 22.97 -6.72 25.87
CA THR A 82 22.49 -7.43 27.06
C THR A 82 21.02 -7.73 26.84
N CYS A 83 20.75 -8.80 26.10
CA CYS A 83 19.51 -9.57 26.18
C CYS A 83 18.22 -8.78 26.47
N THR A 84 17.90 -7.74 25.69
CA THR A 84 16.49 -7.41 25.48
C THR A 84 15.92 -8.59 24.71
N SER A 85 15.09 -9.38 25.38
CA SER A 85 14.48 -10.62 24.86
C SER A 85 14.17 -10.50 23.38
N THR A 86 14.59 -11.48 22.57
CA THR A 86 14.45 -11.51 21.10
C THR A 86 13.03 -11.16 20.62
N SER A 87 12.02 -11.35 21.49
CA SER A 87 10.63 -10.93 21.33
C SER A 87 10.41 -9.42 21.15
N MET A 88 11.19 -8.55 21.81
CA MET A 88 11.02 -7.09 21.71
C MET A 88 11.63 -6.53 20.42
N ALA A 89 12.72 -7.12 19.93
CA ALA A 89 13.39 -6.66 18.72
C ALA A 89 12.47 -6.69 17.48
N VAL A 90 11.66 -7.75 17.35
CA VAL A 90 10.67 -7.87 16.26
C VAL A 90 9.57 -6.82 16.39
N MET A 91 9.08 -6.57 17.61
CA MET A 91 8.05 -5.56 17.86
C MET A 91 8.54 -4.14 17.52
N ASP A 92 9.85 -3.89 17.62
CA ASP A 92 10.44 -2.60 17.29
C ASP A 92 10.52 -2.35 15.78
N GLU A 93 10.87 -3.37 14.99
CA GLU A 93 10.86 -3.25 13.52
C GLU A 93 9.44 -2.98 13.00
N LEU A 94 8.45 -3.67 13.57
CA LEU A 94 7.05 -3.42 13.25
C LEU A 94 6.60 -2.02 13.68
N ARG A 95 7.20 -1.44 14.71
CA ARG A 95 6.83 -0.12 15.23
C ARG A 95 7.03 0.99 14.21
N TRP A 96 8.10 0.92 13.41
CA TRP A 96 8.34 1.88 12.32
C TRP A 96 7.26 1.83 11.26
N LEU A 97 6.91 0.63 10.79
CA LEU A 97 5.84 0.44 9.81
C LEU A 97 4.50 0.94 10.37
N ASN A 98 4.22 0.60 11.64
CA ASN A 98 3.00 0.98 12.31
C ASN A 98 2.87 2.51 12.43
N CYS A 99 3.92 3.21 12.90
CA CYS A 99 3.82 4.66 13.05
C CYS A 99 3.70 5.39 11.70
N TYR A 100 4.37 4.93 10.64
CA TYR A 100 4.24 5.54 9.31
C TYR A 100 2.84 5.32 8.71
N ALA A 101 2.28 4.11 8.82
CA ALA A 101 0.94 3.81 8.32
C ALA A 101 -0.14 4.57 9.11
N LEU A 102 -0.01 4.61 10.44
CA LEU A 102 -0.91 5.39 11.30
C LEU A 102 -0.81 6.88 11.00
N ALA A 103 0.40 7.43 10.80
CA ALA A 103 0.58 8.85 10.49
C ALA A 103 -0.24 9.28 9.27
N VAL A 104 -0.17 8.52 8.18
CA VAL A 104 -0.93 8.81 6.96
C VAL A 104 -2.43 8.68 7.18
N MET A 105 -2.88 7.63 7.87
CA MET A 105 -4.31 7.40 8.09
C MET A 105 -4.93 8.36 9.12
N GLU A 106 -4.16 8.83 10.09
CA GLU A 106 -4.57 9.87 11.03
C GLU A 106 -4.67 11.23 10.32
N GLU A 107 -3.73 11.56 9.41
CA GLU A 107 -3.87 12.74 8.55
C GLU A 107 -5.09 12.64 7.62
N ASN A 108 -5.36 11.47 7.03
CA ASN A 108 -6.57 11.21 6.25
C ASN A 108 -7.85 11.45 7.08
N ALA A 109 -7.89 10.94 8.31
CA ALA A 109 -9.03 11.13 9.21
C ALA A 109 -9.28 12.60 9.55
N THR A 110 -8.25 13.45 9.45
CA THR A 110 -8.34 14.91 9.59
C THR A 110 -8.47 15.68 8.27
N MET A 111 -8.73 14.99 7.15
CA MET A 111 -8.88 15.59 5.82
C MET A 111 -7.61 16.30 5.31
N GLY A 112 -6.44 15.86 5.77
CA GLY A 112 -5.15 16.34 5.31
C GLY A 112 -4.84 15.91 3.86
N ARG A 113 -3.89 16.61 3.22
CA ARG A 113 -3.45 16.26 1.85
C ARG A 113 -2.70 14.93 1.85
N LEU A 114 -3.12 14.00 1.01
CA LEU A 114 -2.49 12.67 0.86
C LEU A 114 -2.54 12.18 -0.58
N VAL A 115 -1.89 11.05 -0.84
CA VAL A 115 -1.92 10.34 -2.12
C VAL A 115 -2.75 9.06 -1.98
N THR A 116 -3.68 8.84 -2.90
CA THR A 116 -4.49 7.61 -2.96
C THR A 116 -3.62 6.40 -3.31
N ALA A 117 -3.76 5.28 -2.60
CA ALA A 117 -2.95 4.09 -2.87
C ALA A 117 -3.64 2.75 -2.52
N PRO A 118 -4.66 2.28 -3.28
CA PRO A 118 -5.29 2.94 -4.43
C PRO A 118 -6.48 3.84 -4.05
N THR A 119 -6.91 3.83 -2.79
CA THR A 119 -7.99 4.69 -2.26
C THR A 119 -7.49 5.49 -1.05
N ASN A 120 -8.29 6.46 -0.59
CA ASN A 120 -7.97 7.18 0.65
C ASN A 120 -7.99 6.25 1.87
N GLY A 121 -8.89 5.24 1.89
CA GLY A 121 -9.01 4.26 2.97
C GLY A 121 -7.83 3.29 3.10
N ALA A 122 -7.01 3.18 2.06
CA ALA A 122 -5.82 2.33 2.00
C ALA A 122 -4.51 3.12 1.79
N ALA A 123 -4.57 4.45 1.91
CA ALA A 123 -3.47 5.34 1.54
C ALA A 123 -2.20 5.16 2.40
N GLY A 124 -2.29 4.55 3.59
CA GLY A 124 -1.17 4.41 4.50
C GLY A 124 -0.19 3.28 4.16
N VAL A 125 -0.64 2.22 3.47
CA VAL A 125 0.18 1.01 3.28
C VAL A 125 1.41 1.27 2.40
N VAL A 126 1.18 1.76 1.19
CA VAL A 126 2.22 2.01 0.18
C VAL A 126 3.30 2.99 0.67
N PRO A 127 2.98 4.17 1.22
CA PRO A 127 4.00 5.10 1.71
C PRO A 127 4.71 4.59 2.97
N ALA A 128 4.05 3.87 3.86
CA ALA A 128 4.69 3.33 5.07
C ALA A 128 5.81 2.34 4.74
N VAL A 129 5.56 1.44 3.79
CA VAL A 129 6.56 0.45 3.36
C VAL A 129 7.71 1.13 2.59
N LEU A 130 7.42 2.12 1.74
CA LEU A 130 8.46 2.87 1.04
C LEU A 130 9.32 3.69 2.02
N ALA A 131 8.71 4.37 2.99
CA ALA A 131 9.44 5.10 4.02
C ALA A 131 10.32 4.16 4.87
N TYR A 132 9.81 2.96 5.20
CA TYR A 132 10.60 1.95 5.89
C TYR A 132 11.82 1.52 5.07
N TYR A 133 11.65 1.24 3.77
CA TYR A 133 12.77 0.98 2.89
C TYR A 133 13.77 2.14 2.88
N MET A 134 13.29 3.36 2.63
CA MET A 134 14.15 4.54 2.48
C MET A 134 14.98 4.86 3.72
N ARG A 135 14.39 4.67 4.91
CA ARG A 135 14.99 5.08 6.20
C ARG A 135 15.79 3.97 6.86
N HIS A 136 15.45 2.69 6.65
CA HIS A 136 16.01 1.57 7.42
C HIS A 136 16.69 0.50 6.57
N LEU A 137 16.19 0.21 5.36
CA LEU A 137 16.77 -0.85 4.51
C LEU A 137 17.77 -0.31 3.49
N ARG A 138 17.44 0.79 2.81
CA ARG A 138 18.31 1.39 1.79
C ARG A 138 19.67 1.83 2.33
N PRO A 139 19.79 2.46 3.52
CA PRO A 139 21.09 2.88 4.04
C PRO A 139 22.04 1.72 4.39
N THR A 140 21.51 0.52 4.64
CA THR A 140 22.31 -0.68 4.96
C THR A 140 22.78 -1.42 3.71
N GLN A 141 22.27 -1.07 2.53
CA GLN A 141 22.69 -1.62 1.24
C GLN A 141 23.95 -0.91 0.69
N PRO A 142 24.83 -1.65 0.00
CA PRO A 142 25.90 -1.06 -0.83
C PRO A 142 25.33 -0.04 -1.82
N GLU A 143 26.06 1.03 -2.13
CA GLU A 143 25.57 2.13 -2.96
C GLU A 143 25.11 1.65 -4.34
N GLU A 144 25.84 0.70 -4.92
CA GLU A 144 25.58 0.06 -6.22
C GLU A 144 24.29 -0.79 -6.26
N GLU A 145 23.80 -1.24 -5.10
CA GLU A 145 22.58 -2.04 -4.99
C GLU A 145 21.34 -1.18 -4.67
N ARG A 146 21.52 0.10 -4.30
CA ARG A 146 20.43 1.00 -3.93
C ARG A 146 19.57 1.33 -5.15
N LYS A 147 18.35 0.80 -5.17
CA LYS A 147 17.39 1.10 -6.23
C LYS A 147 16.68 2.45 -6.01
N ASP A 148 16.26 3.05 -7.13
CA ASP A 148 15.45 4.27 -7.16
C ASP A 148 14.04 4.00 -6.61
N PRO A 149 13.50 4.85 -5.69
CA PRO A 149 12.09 4.82 -5.26
C PRO A 149 11.07 4.76 -6.39
N ALA A 150 11.38 5.29 -7.58
CA ALA A 150 10.54 5.18 -8.77
C ALA A 150 10.26 3.70 -9.12
N THR A 151 11.22 2.80 -8.90
CA THR A 151 11.07 1.35 -9.12
C THR A 151 9.93 0.79 -8.28
N TYR A 152 9.83 1.22 -7.02
CA TYR A 152 8.78 0.81 -6.12
C TYR A 152 7.40 1.29 -6.60
N LEU A 153 7.28 2.59 -6.91
CA LEU A 153 6.01 3.18 -7.32
C LEU A 153 5.50 2.59 -8.63
N LEU A 154 6.37 2.39 -9.62
CA LEU A 154 6.02 1.78 -10.91
C LEU A 154 5.62 0.30 -10.76
N THR A 155 6.35 -0.46 -9.95
CA THR A 155 6.01 -1.86 -9.68
C THR A 155 4.69 -1.97 -8.92
N ALA A 156 4.50 -1.15 -7.88
CA ALA A 156 3.25 -1.05 -7.14
C ALA A 156 2.07 -0.69 -8.07
N ALA A 157 2.27 0.27 -8.97
CA ALA A 157 1.25 0.66 -9.96
C ALA A 157 0.81 -0.51 -10.84
N THR A 158 1.73 -1.41 -11.22
CA THR A 158 1.40 -2.63 -12.00
C THR A 158 0.33 -3.46 -11.30
N ILE A 159 0.55 -3.76 -10.01
CA ILE A 159 -0.40 -4.58 -9.23
C ILE A 159 -1.74 -3.84 -9.08
N GLY A 160 -1.71 -2.53 -8.86
CA GLY A 160 -2.92 -1.70 -8.83
C GLY A 160 -3.71 -1.73 -10.15
N ILE A 161 -3.01 -1.69 -11.28
CA ILE A 161 -3.61 -1.81 -12.62
C ILE A 161 -4.24 -3.19 -12.78
N LEU A 162 -3.53 -4.27 -12.45
CA LEU A 162 -4.05 -5.63 -12.55
C LEU A 162 -5.29 -5.85 -11.68
N ALA A 163 -5.26 -5.37 -10.43
CA ALA A 163 -6.39 -5.45 -9.51
C ALA A 163 -7.61 -4.69 -10.04
N LYS A 164 -7.40 -3.48 -10.54
CA LYS A 164 -8.46 -2.66 -11.15
C LYS A 164 -9.03 -3.31 -12.42
N GLU A 165 -8.19 -3.91 -13.25
CA GLU A 165 -8.63 -4.48 -14.52
C GLU A 165 -9.38 -5.81 -14.34
N ARG A 166 -8.82 -6.72 -13.53
CA ARG A 166 -9.32 -8.08 -13.34
C ARG A 166 -10.43 -8.18 -12.30
N ALA A 167 -10.45 -7.31 -11.29
CA ALA A 167 -11.37 -7.37 -10.15
C ALA A 167 -12.03 -6.01 -9.86
N CYS A 168 -11.80 -5.42 -8.70
CA CYS A 168 -12.18 -4.05 -8.36
C CYS A 168 -11.22 -3.48 -7.30
N ILE A 169 -11.26 -2.16 -7.10
CA ILE A 169 -10.48 -1.45 -6.07
C ILE A 169 -11.37 -0.66 -5.10
N SER A 170 -12.69 -0.93 -5.10
CA SER A 170 -13.67 -0.17 -4.31
C SER A 170 -14.14 -0.98 -3.12
N GLY A 171 -14.05 -0.41 -1.91
CA GLY A 171 -14.56 -0.99 -0.68
C GLY A 171 -16.05 -1.32 -0.75
N ALA A 172 -16.84 -0.37 -1.24
CA ALA A 172 -18.28 -0.53 -1.45
C ALA A 172 -18.65 -1.70 -2.37
N ALA A 173 -17.81 -1.99 -3.38
CA ALA A 173 -18.08 -3.02 -4.37
C ALA A 173 -17.54 -4.40 -3.96
N GLY A 174 -16.31 -4.45 -3.44
CA GLY A 174 -15.57 -5.69 -3.23
C GLY A 174 -15.09 -5.95 -1.80
N GLY A 175 -15.45 -5.10 -0.84
CA GLY A 175 -14.91 -5.17 0.52
C GLY A 175 -13.51 -4.56 0.64
N CYS A 176 -12.98 -4.49 1.86
CA CYS A 176 -11.69 -3.87 2.15
C CYS A 176 -10.51 -4.69 1.59
N GLN A 177 -10.74 -5.96 1.21
CA GLN A 177 -9.81 -6.74 0.38
C GLN A 177 -9.45 -6.02 -0.94
N ALA A 178 -10.39 -5.27 -1.53
CA ALA A 178 -10.20 -4.55 -2.78
C ALA A 178 -9.41 -3.24 -2.59
N GLU A 179 -9.38 -2.69 -1.38
CA GLU A 179 -8.67 -1.45 -1.03
C GLU A 179 -7.36 -1.76 -0.34
N VAL A 180 -7.41 -2.11 0.95
CA VAL A 180 -6.23 -2.39 1.78
C VAL A 180 -5.53 -3.66 1.30
N GLY A 181 -6.27 -4.68 0.86
CA GLY A 181 -5.66 -5.89 0.30
C GLY A 181 -4.87 -5.59 -0.98
N THR A 182 -5.45 -4.83 -1.91
CA THR A 182 -4.73 -4.32 -3.10
C THR A 182 -3.52 -3.48 -2.71
N ALA A 183 -3.64 -2.54 -1.77
CA ALA A 183 -2.51 -1.72 -1.31
C ALA A 183 -1.38 -2.55 -0.68
N THR A 184 -1.74 -3.61 0.06
CA THR A 184 -0.81 -4.57 0.66
C THR A 184 -0.05 -5.34 -0.41
N ALA A 185 -0.74 -5.80 -1.47
CA ALA A 185 -0.12 -6.45 -2.62
C ALA A 185 0.78 -5.51 -3.43
N MET A 186 0.33 -4.27 -3.66
CA MET A 186 1.11 -3.22 -4.32
C MET A 186 2.43 -2.95 -3.57
N ALA A 187 2.35 -2.78 -2.24
CA ALA A 187 3.52 -2.51 -1.41
C ALA A 187 4.49 -3.69 -1.36
N ALA A 188 3.97 -4.93 -1.27
CA ALA A 188 4.79 -6.14 -1.29
C ALA A 188 5.57 -6.28 -2.61
N ALA A 189 4.90 -6.06 -3.74
CA ALA A 189 5.52 -6.12 -5.06
C ALA A 189 6.62 -5.06 -5.21
N GLY A 190 6.32 -3.81 -4.85
CA GLY A 190 7.28 -2.72 -4.90
C GLY A 190 8.51 -2.99 -4.03
N LEU A 191 8.31 -3.44 -2.79
CA LEU A 191 9.41 -3.73 -1.87
C LEU A 191 10.25 -4.91 -2.36
N CYS A 192 9.62 -5.97 -2.85
CA CYS A 192 10.33 -7.11 -3.44
C CYS A 192 11.23 -6.66 -4.60
N ALA A 193 10.72 -5.79 -5.47
CA ALA A 193 11.50 -5.23 -6.58
C ALA A 193 12.68 -4.38 -6.10
N LEU A 194 12.49 -3.54 -5.08
CA LEU A 194 13.56 -2.74 -4.47
C LEU A 194 14.67 -3.61 -3.86
N LEU A 195 14.32 -4.75 -3.26
CA LEU A 195 15.25 -5.70 -2.66
C LEU A 195 15.88 -6.68 -3.67
N GLY A 196 15.77 -6.40 -4.97
CA GLY A 196 16.41 -7.21 -6.01
C GLY A 196 15.64 -8.47 -6.43
N GLY A 197 14.39 -8.62 -6.00
CA GLY A 197 13.54 -9.73 -6.42
C GLY A 197 13.33 -9.79 -7.94
N ARG A 198 13.32 -11.00 -8.49
CA ARG A 198 12.99 -11.26 -9.89
C ARG A 198 11.49 -11.04 -10.15
N PRO A 199 11.04 -10.83 -11.40
CA PRO A 199 9.62 -10.65 -11.71
C PRO A 199 8.69 -11.74 -11.15
N ASP A 200 9.12 -13.01 -11.17
CA ASP A 200 8.36 -14.12 -10.58
C ASP A 200 8.24 -14.02 -9.05
N GLN A 201 9.28 -13.53 -8.37
CA GLN A 201 9.25 -13.28 -6.93
C GLN A 201 8.39 -12.06 -6.59
N VAL A 202 8.42 -11.02 -7.41
CA VAL A 202 7.57 -9.83 -7.26
C VAL A 202 6.08 -10.21 -7.35
N GLU A 203 5.71 -11.03 -8.35
CA GLU A 203 4.35 -11.54 -8.48
C GLU A 203 3.96 -12.44 -7.31
N THR A 204 4.87 -13.32 -6.88
CA THR A 204 4.67 -14.20 -5.71
C THR A 204 4.42 -13.39 -4.44
N ALA A 205 5.22 -12.34 -4.18
CA ALA A 205 5.07 -11.48 -3.01
C ALA A 205 3.72 -10.74 -3.03
N ALA A 206 3.31 -10.24 -4.20
CA ALA A 206 2.00 -9.62 -4.39
C ALA A 206 0.87 -10.62 -4.11
N THR A 207 1.02 -11.86 -4.57
CA THR A 207 0.05 -12.94 -4.41
C THR A 207 -0.15 -13.30 -2.95
N VAL A 208 0.93 -13.58 -2.21
CA VAL A 208 0.88 -13.91 -0.77
C VAL A 208 0.27 -12.75 0.02
N ALA A 209 0.65 -11.52 -0.28
CA ALA A 209 0.11 -10.33 0.37
C ALA A 209 -1.41 -10.17 0.14
N LEU A 210 -1.89 -10.42 -1.07
CA LEU A 210 -3.31 -10.34 -1.41
C LEU A 210 -4.12 -11.50 -0.82
N GLU A 211 -3.59 -12.72 -0.86
CA GLU A 211 -4.21 -13.93 -0.31
C GLU A 211 -4.61 -13.74 1.15
N HIS A 212 -3.71 -13.18 1.97
CA HIS A 212 -3.96 -12.86 3.38
C HIS A 212 -4.93 -11.69 3.63
N SER A 213 -5.57 -11.19 2.58
CA SER A 213 -6.58 -10.14 2.64
C SER A 213 -7.93 -10.56 2.06
N LEU A 214 -8.03 -11.74 1.43
CA LEU A 214 -9.28 -12.24 0.85
C LEU A 214 -10.38 -12.41 1.92
N GLY A 215 -11.61 -12.08 1.55
CA GLY A 215 -12.79 -12.09 2.43
C GLY A 215 -12.92 -10.86 3.33
N MET A 216 -11.94 -9.95 3.36
CA MET A 216 -11.99 -8.79 4.24
C MET A 216 -13.13 -7.82 3.86
N THR A 217 -14.09 -7.67 4.77
CA THR A 217 -15.29 -6.84 4.64
C THR A 217 -14.97 -5.34 4.76
N CYS A 218 -15.79 -4.47 4.17
CA CYS A 218 -15.65 -3.01 4.31
C CYS A 218 -16.84 -2.46 5.09
N ASP A 219 -16.76 -2.43 6.41
CA ASP A 219 -17.85 -1.93 7.26
C ASP A 219 -17.27 -1.05 8.39
N PRO A 220 -16.84 0.18 8.05
CA PRO A 220 -16.24 1.10 9.01
C PRO A 220 -17.27 1.66 9.99
N VAL A 221 -16.86 1.79 11.26
CA VAL A 221 -17.72 2.31 12.34
C VAL A 221 -18.19 3.72 11.99
N LEU A 222 -19.50 3.95 12.03
CA LEU A 222 -20.14 5.22 11.67
C LEU A 222 -19.87 5.68 10.23
N GLY A 223 -19.36 4.81 9.36
CA GLY A 223 -18.93 5.17 8.01
C GLY A 223 -17.63 5.97 7.96
N LEU A 224 -16.91 6.08 9.09
CA LEU A 224 -15.69 6.90 9.20
C LEU A 224 -14.46 6.10 8.79
N VAL A 225 -13.56 6.73 8.02
CA VAL A 225 -12.26 6.13 7.66
C VAL A 225 -11.29 6.23 8.85
N GLN A 226 -11.69 5.65 9.97
CA GLN A 226 -10.97 5.63 11.24
C GLN A 226 -10.88 4.20 11.76
N ALA A 227 -11.95 3.65 12.32
CA ALA A 227 -12.00 2.26 12.81
C ALA A 227 -12.80 1.36 11.85
N PRO A 228 -12.24 0.24 11.36
CA PRO A 228 -10.91 -0.33 11.61
C PRO A 228 -9.85 0.09 10.57
N CYS A 229 -10.10 1.13 9.77
CA CYS A 229 -9.27 1.53 8.63
C CYS A 229 -7.82 1.85 9.01
N ILE A 230 -7.60 2.56 10.12
CA ILE A 230 -6.27 2.97 10.58
C ILE A 230 -5.42 1.73 10.89
N GLU A 231 -5.94 0.80 11.70
CA GLU A 231 -5.25 -0.44 12.05
C GLU A 231 -5.05 -1.35 10.83
N ARG A 232 -6.02 -1.41 9.92
CA ARG A 232 -5.90 -2.20 8.69
C ARG A 232 -4.72 -1.77 7.82
N ASN A 233 -4.41 -0.47 7.76
CA ASN A 233 -3.25 0.01 7.02
C ASN A 233 -1.93 -0.39 7.70
N SER A 234 -1.86 -0.31 9.03
CA SER A 234 -0.73 -0.80 9.83
C SER A 234 -0.47 -2.28 9.57
N MET A 235 -1.52 -3.09 9.72
CA MET A 235 -1.46 -4.54 9.49
C MET A 235 -1.14 -4.87 8.04
N GLY A 236 -1.65 -4.09 7.07
CA GLY A 236 -1.34 -4.22 5.65
C GLY A 236 0.14 -4.00 5.36
N ALA A 237 0.73 -2.95 5.92
CA ALA A 237 2.17 -2.68 5.79
C ALA A 237 3.03 -3.82 6.36
N THR A 238 2.67 -4.33 7.54
CA THR A 238 3.34 -5.50 8.14
C THR A 238 3.21 -6.75 7.27
N LYS A 239 2.01 -7.06 6.78
CA LYS A 239 1.78 -8.19 5.88
C LYS A 239 2.60 -8.08 4.60
N ALA A 240 2.71 -6.89 4.02
CA ALA A 240 3.50 -6.66 2.82
C ALA A 240 4.98 -6.99 3.04
N VAL A 241 5.59 -6.46 4.11
CA VAL A 241 6.99 -6.75 4.44
C VAL A 241 7.19 -8.24 4.73
N ASN A 242 6.27 -8.86 5.48
CA ASN A 242 6.36 -10.28 5.79
C ASN A 242 6.23 -11.17 4.55
N ALA A 243 5.34 -10.82 3.61
CA ALA A 243 5.22 -11.52 2.32
C ALA A 243 6.54 -11.49 1.54
N VAL A 244 7.20 -10.33 1.50
CA VAL A 244 8.52 -10.21 0.84
C VAL A 244 9.58 -11.04 1.56
N ALA A 245 9.60 -11.02 2.90
CA ALA A 245 10.53 -11.83 3.69
C ALA A 245 10.35 -13.34 3.40
N LEU A 246 9.11 -13.83 3.35
CA LEU A 246 8.81 -15.22 2.99
C LEU A 246 9.33 -15.58 1.59
N VAL A 247 9.09 -14.71 0.60
CA VAL A 247 9.46 -14.98 -0.80
C VAL A 247 10.97 -14.91 -1.04
N LEU A 248 11.66 -13.95 -0.44
CA LEU A 248 13.11 -13.79 -0.63
C LEU A 248 13.92 -14.80 0.20
N ALA A 249 13.42 -15.21 1.37
CA ALA A 249 14.08 -16.24 2.19
C ALA A 249 13.85 -17.67 1.67
N SER A 250 12.78 -17.89 0.91
CA SER A 250 12.47 -19.22 0.36
C SER A 250 13.34 -19.51 -0.86
N ALA A 251 14.45 -20.24 -0.66
CA ALA A 251 15.28 -20.76 -1.75
C ALA A 251 14.56 -21.83 -2.62
N ALA A 252 13.41 -22.32 -2.17
CA ALA A 252 12.76 -23.52 -2.69
C ALA A 252 11.29 -23.29 -3.08
N SER A 253 11.03 -22.55 -4.15
CA SER A 253 10.01 -22.92 -5.16
C SER A 253 9.94 -21.83 -6.24
N PRO A 254 10.14 -22.15 -7.52
CA PRO A 254 10.07 -21.18 -8.62
C PRO A 254 8.64 -20.84 -9.06
N SER A 255 7.60 -21.43 -8.45
CA SER A 255 6.21 -21.07 -8.74
C SER A 255 5.39 -20.99 -7.45
N PRO A 256 4.62 -19.92 -7.23
CA PRO A 256 3.59 -19.94 -6.21
C PRO A 256 2.56 -21.02 -6.55
N TRP A 257 2.03 -21.70 -5.53
CA TRP A 257 0.94 -22.68 -5.70
C TRP A 257 -0.33 -22.03 -6.27
N LEU A 258 -0.46 -20.72 -6.11
CA LEU A 258 -1.56 -19.89 -6.59
C LEU A 258 -1.00 -18.77 -7.48
N SER A 259 -1.58 -18.54 -8.66
CA SER A 259 -1.20 -17.39 -9.49
C SER A 259 -1.88 -16.11 -9.02
N LEU A 260 -1.27 -14.95 -9.30
CA LEU A 260 -1.87 -13.65 -8.98
C LEU A 260 -3.23 -13.48 -9.67
N ASP A 261 -3.35 -13.91 -10.93
CA ASP A 261 -4.63 -13.92 -11.67
C ASP A 261 -5.69 -14.78 -10.96
N GLY A 262 -5.30 -15.93 -10.39
CA GLY A 262 -6.16 -16.79 -9.60
C GLY A 262 -6.69 -16.07 -8.37
N VAL A 263 -5.80 -15.43 -7.60
CA VAL A 263 -6.16 -14.69 -6.39
C VAL A 263 -7.03 -13.46 -6.72
N LEU A 264 -6.74 -12.74 -7.80
CA LEU A 264 -7.56 -11.62 -8.27
C LEU A 264 -8.97 -12.05 -8.69
N ARG A 265 -9.10 -13.19 -9.37
CA ARG A 265 -10.39 -13.78 -9.70
C ARG A 265 -11.16 -14.14 -8.43
N VAL A 266 -10.52 -14.80 -7.46
CA VAL A 266 -11.14 -15.13 -6.17
C VAL A 266 -11.55 -13.86 -5.42
N MET A 267 -10.73 -12.80 -5.44
CA MET A 267 -11.09 -11.50 -4.85
C MET A 267 -12.37 -10.96 -5.48
N LYS A 268 -12.48 -10.99 -6.82
CA LYS A 268 -13.69 -10.55 -7.53
C LYS A 268 -14.92 -11.37 -7.17
N GLU A 269 -14.81 -12.69 -7.19
CA GLU A 269 -15.90 -13.62 -6.87
C GLU A 269 -16.36 -13.45 -5.42
N THR A 270 -15.41 -13.36 -4.47
CA THR A 270 -15.69 -13.12 -3.06
C THR A 270 -16.36 -11.77 -2.84
N GLY A 271 -15.89 -10.72 -3.51
CA GLY A 271 -16.50 -9.39 -3.45
C GLY A 271 -17.92 -9.38 -4.01
N ALA A 272 -18.17 -10.10 -5.11
CA ALA A 272 -19.51 -10.24 -5.69
C ALA A 272 -20.46 -11.00 -4.74
N ALA A 273 -19.98 -12.07 -4.11
CA ALA A 273 -20.76 -12.88 -3.18
C ALA A 273 -20.94 -12.25 -1.79
N MET A 274 -20.15 -11.23 -1.43
CA MET A 274 -20.19 -10.59 -0.12
C MET A 274 -21.58 -10.00 0.16
N ASP A 275 -22.23 -10.43 1.23
CA ASP A 275 -23.54 -9.89 1.62
C ASP A 275 -23.46 -8.36 1.81
N ARG A 276 -24.46 -7.64 1.31
CA ARG A 276 -24.54 -6.17 1.39
C ARG A 276 -24.43 -5.65 2.83
N ARG A 277 -24.85 -6.44 3.82
CA ARG A 277 -24.76 -6.11 5.25
C ARG A 277 -23.33 -6.02 5.78
N TYR A 278 -22.37 -6.64 5.12
CA TYR A 278 -20.95 -6.60 5.49
C TYR A 278 -20.12 -5.67 4.59
N ARG A 279 -20.78 -4.81 3.83
CA ARG A 279 -20.17 -3.71 3.08
C ARG A 279 -20.45 -2.40 3.83
N GLU A 280 -20.32 -1.24 3.18
CA GLU A 280 -20.37 0.10 3.80
C GLU A 280 -21.77 0.53 4.31
N THR A 281 -22.61 -0.43 4.68
CA THR A 281 -24.02 -0.22 5.05
C THR A 281 -24.26 -0.15 6.56
N ALA A 282 -23.34 -0.61 7.42
CA ALA A 282 -23.55 -0.83 8.86
C ALA A 282 -24.84 -1.57 9.22
N LEU A 283 -25.29 -2.48 8.34
CA LEU A 283 -26.41 -3.38 8.63
C LEU A 283 -25.95 -4.71 9.26
N GLY A 284 -24.64 -4.94 9.32
CA GLY A 284 -23.99 -6.09 9.94
C GLY A 284 -22.56 -5.72 10.37
N GLY A 285 -21.70 -6.71 10.57
CA GLY A 285 -20.26 -6.47 10.76
C GLY A 285 -19.90 -5.68 12.02
N LEU A 286 -18.70 -5.09 11.99
CA LEU A 286 -18.12 -4.35 13.11
C LEU A 286 -18.86 -3.03 13.34
N ALA A 287 -19.31 -2.37 12.26
CA ALA A 287 -20.02 -1.11 12.40
C ALA A 287 -21.38 -1.33 13.05
N ALA A 288 -22.19 -2.31 12.61
CA ALA A 288 -23.49 -2.53 13.24
C ALA A 288 -23.38 -2.91 14.72
N ASP A 289 -22.35 -3.67 15.10
CA ASP A 289 -22.15 -4.05 16.49
C ASP A 289 -21.72 -2.89 17.38
N TYR A 290 -20.74 -2.12 16.94
CA TYR A 290 -20.26 -0.97 17.69
C TYR A 290 -21.26 0.19 17.69
N GLU A 291 -21.99 0.40 16.59
CA GLU A 291 -23.05 1.42 16.54
C GLU A 291 -24.19 1.09 17.51
N ARG A 292 -24.53 -0.19 17.72
CA ARG A 292 -25.48 -0.59 18.78
C ARG A 292 -24.97 -0.25 20.17
N SER A 293 -23.69 -0.51 20.46
CA SER A 293 -23.11 -0.22 21.78
C SER A 293 -23.03 1.28 22.07
N LEU A 294 -22.85 2.10 21.03
CA LEU A 294 -22.90 3.57 21.12
C LEU A 294 -24.32 4.13 21.26
N GLY A 295 -25.37 3.32 21.12
CA GLY A 295 -26.74 3.81 21.00
C GLY A 295 -26.91 4.73 19.78
N ALA A 296 -26.20 4.44 18.69
CA ALA A 296 -26.19 5.28 17.49
C ALA A 296 -27.61 5.38 16.92
N THR A 297 -28.17 6.59 17.00
CA THR A 297 -29.47 6.91 16.41
C THR A 297 -29.29 7.39 14.97
N PRO A 298 -30.36 7.36 14.14
CA PRO A 298 -30.35 8.03 12.83
C PRO A 298 -29.89 9.50 12.92
N ILE A 299 -30.19 10.19 14.03
CA ILE A 299 -29.74 11.55 14.33
C ILE A 299 -28.21 11.64 14.45
N LEU A 300 -27.56 10.67 15.10
CA LEU A 300 -26.09 10.64 15.19
C LEU A 300 -25.46 10.44 13.80
N GLN A 301 -26.04 9.57 12.98
CA GLN A 301 -25.57 9.34 11.61
C GLN A 301 -25.75 10.60 10.73
N GLU A 302 -26.87 11.31 10.86
CA GLU A 302 -27.09 12.60 10.19
C GLU A 302 -26.11 13.68 10.64
N LYS A 303 -25.81 13.75 11.94
CA LYS A 303 -24.78 14.67 12.47
C LYS A 303 -23.40 14.35 11.90
N VAL A 304 -23.00 13.08 11.87
CA VAL A 304 -21.73 12.67 11.24
C VAL A 304 -21.68 13.07 9.77
N LYS A 305 -22.78 12.86 9.04
CA LYS A 305 -22.90 13.26 7.63
C LYS A 305 -22.77 14.78 7.45
N ALA A 306 -23.39 15.57 8.33
CA ALA A 306 -23.32 17.03 8.30
C ALA A 306 -21.93 17.57 8.66
N THR A 307 -21.25 16.97 9.65
CA THR A 307 -19.91 17.39 10.07
C THR A 307 -18.84 17.00 9.06
N MET A 308 -18.94 15.80 8.48
CA MET A 308 -17.90 15.26 7.61
C MET A 308 -18.15 15.52 6.12
N GLY A 309 -19.36 15.90 5.71
CA GLY A 309 -19.71 16.21 4.33
C GLY A 309 -19.78 15.01 3.37
N PHE A 310 -19.84 13.77 3.87
CA PHE A 310 -19.77 12.55 3.05
C PHE A 310 -21.09 11.78 2.98
N SER A 311 -21.42 11.25 1.80
CA SER A 311 -22.38 10.16 1.62
C SER A 311 -21.67 8.80 1.74
N ARG A 312 -22.19 7.87 2.56
CA ARG A 312 -21.59 6.55 2.84
C ARG A 312 -21.27 5.71 1.61
N ILE A 313 -22.00 5.87 0.50
CA ILE A 313 -21.75 5.14 -0.75
C ILE A 313 -21.42 6.14 -1.84
N GLN A 314 -20.23 6.01 -2.43
CA GLN A 314 -19.85 6.72 -3.66
C GLN A 314 -19.63 5.69 -4.77
N THR A 315 -20.43 5.75 -5.82
CA THR A 315 -20.24 4.93 -7.03
C THR A 315 -19.82 5.83 -8.19
N GLY A 316 -18.75 5.45 -8.89
CA GLY A 316 -18.24 6.14 -10.06
C GLY A 316 -18.27 5.24 -11.30
N THR A 317 -18.43 5.83 -12.49
CA THR A 317 -18.38 5.13 -13.77
C THR A 317 -16.94 4.82 -14.21
N ARG A 318 -16.67 3.56 -14.60
CA ARG A 318 -15.36 3.08 -15.07
C ARG A 318 -15.03 3.60 -16.48
N LYS A 319 -13.93 4.35 -16.63
CA LYS A 319 -13.34 4.67 -17.95
C LYS A 319 -12.35 3.57 -18.35
N GLN A 320 -12.42 3.10 -19.60
CA GLN A 320 -11.56 2.07 -20.17
C GLN A 320 -10.20 2.66 -20.62
N LEU A 321 -9.10 1.96 -20.38
CA LEU A 321 -7.76 2.35 -20.86
C LEU A 321 -7.68 2.21 -22.38
N ARG A 322 -7.10 3.20 -23.07
CA ARG A 322 -7.06 3.26 -24.55
C ARG A 322 -5.91 2.47 -25.19
N ARG A 323 -4.89 2.05 -24.42
CA ARG A 323 -3.75 1.25 -24.92
C ARG A 323 -3.01 0.59 -23.74
N GLN A 324 -2.61 -0.67 -23.90
CA GLN A 324 -1.67 -1.39 -23.02
C GLN A 324 -0.50 -1.86 -23.89
N VAL A 325 0.72 -1.72 -23.39
CA VAL A 325 1.95 -2.19 -24.04
C VAL A 325 2.46 -3.37 -23.22
N THR A 326 2.75 -4.47 -23.89
CA THR A 326 3.09 -5.77 -23.31
C THR A 326 4.61 -6.00 -23.32
N TYR A 327 5.08 -7.04 -22.61
CA TYR A 327 6.49 -7.48 -22.69
C TYR A 327 6.90 -7.80 -24.14
N GLU A 328 6.00 -8.35 -24.94
CA GLU A 328 6.24 -8.69 -26.35
C GLU A 328 6.44 -7.45 -27.22
N ASP A 329 5.72 -6.37 -26.93
CA ASP A 329 5.86 -5.08 -27.62
C ASP A 329 7.22 -4.45 -27.33
N LEU A 330 7.71 -4.55 -26.10
CA LEU A 330 9.02 -4.02 -25.69
C LEU A 330 10.18 -4.85 -26.23
N GLU A 331 10.04 -6.18 -26.28
CA GLU A 331 11.03 -7.03 -26.92
C GLU A 331 11.15 -6.73 -28.43
N ARG A 332 10.03 -6.46 -29.11
CA ARG A 332 10.04 -6.02 -30.52
C ARG A 332 10.73 -4.68 -30.71
N ASP A 333 10.48 -3.70 -29.86
CA ASP A 333 11.13 -2.39 -29.94
C ASP A 333 12.64 -2.47 -29.66
N LEU A 334 13.08 -3.31 -28.71
CA LEU A 334 14.49 -3.55 -28.43
C LEU A 334 15.21 -4.26 -29.59
N ILE A 335 14.55 -5.23 -30.23
CA ILE A 335 15.06 -5.88 -31.45
C ILE A 335 15.17 -4.85 -32.58
N THR A 336 14.15 -4.01 -32.77
CA THR A 336 14.13 -2.98 -33.81
C THR A 336 15.23 -1.94 -33.61
N ARG A 337 15.44 -1.48 -32.37
CA ARG A 337 16.53 -0.56 -32.00
C ARG A 337 17.94 -1.18 -32.16
N ARG A 338 18.09 -2.49 -31.93
CA ARG A 338 19.34 -3.23 -32.20
C ARG A 338 19.61 -3.36 -33.70
N ILE A 339 18.58 -3.59 -34.51
CA ILE A 339 18.71 -3.66 -35.96
C ILE A 339 19.09 -2.29 -36.52
N SER A 340 18.47 -1.21 -36.03
CA SER A 340 18.83 0.16 -36.45
C SER A 340 20.25 0.54 -36.02
N SER A 341 20.69 0.19 -34.80
CA SER A 341 22.05 0.50 -34.34
C SER A 341 23.13 -0.35 -35.03
N GLN A 342 22.84 -1.61 -35.38
CA GLN A 342 23.74 -2.44 -36.21
C GLN A 342 23.77 -2.00 -37.68
N SER A 343 22.70 -1.39 -38.20
CA SER A 343 22.73 -0.80 -39.56
C SER A 343 23.54 0.49 -39.61
N MET A 344 23.53 1.30 -38.54
CA MET A 344 24.33 2.53 -38.45
C MET A 344 25.82 2.28 -38.17
N SER A 345 26.21 1.11 -37.63
CA SER A 345 27.62 0.76 -37.46
C SER A 345 28.24 0.08 -38.70
N LYS A 346 27.48 -0.10 -39.78
CA LYS A 346 27.92 -0.71 -41.04
C LYS A 346 27.87 0.25 -42.23
N CYS A 347 27.66 1.54 -42.00
CA CYS A 347 27.67 2.56 -43.04
C CYS A 347 28.87 3.48 -42.91
#